data_AF-A0A415J7M2-F1
#
_entry.id   AF-A0A415J7M2-F1
#
_cell.length_a   1.000
_cell.length_b   1.000
_cell.length_c   1.000
_cell.angle_alpha   90.00
_cell.angle_beta   90.00
_cell.angle_gamma   90.00
#
_symmetry.space_group_name_H-M   'P 1'
#
loop_
_entity.id
_entity.type
_entity.pdbx_description
1 polymer ?
#
loop_
_entity_poly.entity_id
_entity_poly.type
_entity_poly.pdbx_seq_one_letter_code
_entity_poly.pdbx_strand_id
1 'polypeptide(L)'
;MKNIFKYDKETFLLIDNDIIQPDDQGNYEIPDGWTDIPFDPGLYLPKFYPDEKVWKETATKEYIESLQPPEPEASEIELLKKQNALLSYQLARLQKEVASLKGDGSS
;
A
#
# COMPACT_ATOMS: atom_id res chain seq x y z
N MET A 1 10.73 26.41 -15.68
CA MET A 1 10.94 24.95 -15.52
C MET A 1 9.57 24.30 -15.49
N LYS A 2 9.38 23.19 -16.23
CA LYS A 2 8.11 22.49 -16.36
C LYS A 2 8.36 20.98 -16.33
N ASN A 3 7.55 20.25 -15.58
CA ASN A 3 7.60 18.79 -15.56
C ASN A 3 6.96 18.22 -16.83
N ILE A 4 7.61 17.24 -17.42
CA ILE A 4 7.09 16.46 -18.53
C ILE A 4 7.19 14.97 -18.19
N PHE A 5 6.27 14.21 -18.76
CA PHE A 5 6.08 12.78 -18.47
C PHE A 5 6.17 12.01 -19.78
N LYS A 6 7.08 11.05 -19.82
CA LYS A 6 7.30 10.16 -20.96
C LYS A 6 6.32 9.01 -20.88
N TYR A 7 5.66 8.71 -21.98
CA TYR A 7 4.83 7.50 -22.09
C TYR A 7 5.32 6.62 -23.24
N ASP A 8 5.06 5.33 -23.11
CA ASP A 8 5.32 4.35 -24.16
C ASP A 8 4.38 4.59 -25.34
N LYS A 9 4.88 4.63 -26.58
CA LYS A 9 4.05 4.99 -27.73
C LYS A 9 3.07 3.90 -28.16
N GLU A 10 3.29 2.65 -27.74
CA GLU A 10 2.41 1.52 -28.09
C GLU A 10 1.37 1.28 -26.99
N THR A 11 1.79 1.31 -25.73
CA THR A 11 0.96 0.97 -24.57
C THR A 11 0.41 2.19 -23.83
N PHE A 12 1.03 3.36 -24.03
CA PHE A 12 0.79 4.62 -23.31
C PHE A 12 1.06 4.58 -21.80
N LEU A 13 1.80 3.57 -21.32
CA LEU A 13 2.20 3.51 -19.92
C LEU A 13 3.28 4.56 -19.62
N LEU A 14 3.22 5.15 -18.42
CA LEU A 14 4.26 6.03 -17.90
C LEU A 14 5.60 5.29 -17.88
N ILE A 15 6.62 5.87 -18.51
CA ILE A 15 7.98 5.34 -18.52
C ILE A 15 8.88 6.16 -17.60
N ASP A 16 8.79 7.49 -17.66
CA ASP A 16 9.77 8.39 -17.04
C ASP A 16 9.21 9.81 -16.83
N ASN A 17 9.93 10.64 -16.09
CA ASN A 17 9.65 12.06 -15.93
C ASN A 17 10.93 12.91 -16.05
N ASP A 18 10.80 14.12 -16.57
CA ASP A 18 11.91 15.07 -16.70
C ASP A 18 11.42 16.51 -16.51
N ILE A 19 12.36 17.46 -16.42
CA ILE A 19 12.10 18.89 -16.27
C ILE A 19 12.73 19.64 -17.43
N ILE A 20 11.90 20.33 -18.21
CA ILE A 20 12.36 21.19 -19.30
C ILE A 20 12.40 22.67 -18.90
N GLN A 21 13.32 23.40 -19.52
CA GLN A 21 13.40 24.85 -19.44
C GLN A 21 12.75 25.48 -20.67
N PRO A 22 12.19 26.70 -20.54
CA PRO A 22 11.71 27.42 -21.71
C PRO A 22 12.89 27.87 -22.60
N ASP A 23 12.62 28.07 -23.88
CA ASP A 23 13.56 28.69 -24.82
C ASP A 23 13.77 30.19 -24.52
N ASP A 24 14.61 30.85 -25.32
CA ASP A 24 14.90 32.30 -25.21
C ASP A 24 13.66 33.20 -25.39
N GLN A 25 12.56 32.66 -25.94
CA GLN A 25 11.29 33.33 -26.14
C GLN A 25 10.25 32.99 -25.06
N GLY A 26 10.57 32.11 -24.11
CA GLY A 26 9.68 31.68 -23.04
C GLY A 26 8.77 30.49 -23.38
N ASN A 27 8.94 29.86 -24.54
CA ASN A 27 8.13 28.71 -24.98
C ASN A 27 8.71 27.38 -24.48
N TYR A 28 7.83 26.41 -24.24
CA TYR A 28 8.21 25.06 -23.86
C TYR A 28 8.00 24.12 -25.05
N GLU A 29 9.06 23.45 -25.49
CA GLU A 29 8.99 22.41 -26.50
C GLU A 29 8.89 21.04 -25.83
N ILE A 30 7.74 20.38 -25.97
CA ILE A 30 7.52 19.03 -25.44
C ILE A 30 7.93 18.03 -26.53
N PRO A 31 8.89 17.12 -26.28
CA PRO A 31 9.30 16.14 -27.27
C PRO A 31 8.20 15.13 -27.61
N ASP A 32 8.30 14.50 -28.77
CA ASP A 32 7.36 13.44 -29.15
C ASP A 32 7.43 12.22 -28.20
N GLY A 33 6.27 11.69 -27.80
CA GLY A 33 6.15 10.68 -26.74
C GLY A 33 6.21 11.23 -25.31
N TRP A 34 6.10 12.55 -25.16
CA TRP A 34 6.01 13.22 -23.87
C TRP A 34 4.73 14.06 -23.76
N THR A 35 4.35 14.36 -22.52
CA THR A 35 3.22 15.22 -22.20
C THR A 35 3.54 16.06 -20.96
N ASP A 36 3.02 17.28 -20.88
CA ASP A 36 3.09 18.12 -19.67
C ASP A 36 1.85 17.99 -18.78
N ILE A 37 0.93 17.09 -19.13
CA ILE A 37 -0.23 16.79 -18.32
C ILE A 37 0.23 16.01 -17.08
N PRO A 38 0.01 16.54 -15.86
CA PRO A 38 0.36 15.85 -14.63
C PRO A 38 -0.51 14.62 -14.42
N PHE A 39 0.07 13.58 -13.85
CA PHE A 39 -0.65 12.40 -13.36
C PHE A 39 -0.81 12.47 -11.84
N ASP A 40 -1.78 11.73 -11.31
CA ASP A 40 -1.91 11.54 -9.87
C ASP A 40 -0.86 10.52 -9.39
N PRO A 41 0.07 10.89 -8.49
CA PRO A 41 1.10 9.99 -7.97
C PRO A 41 0.55 8.73 -7.27
N GLY A 42 -0.74 8.71 -6.91
CA GLY A 42 -1.41 7.55 -6.33
C GLY A 42 -1.78 6.45 -7.34
N LEU A 43 -1.67 6.70 -8.65
CA LEU A 43 -2.03 5.72 -9.68
C LEU A 43 -0.98 4.62 -9.79
N TYR A 44 -1.41 3.37 -9.74
CA TYR A 44 -0.58 2.21 -10.08
C TYR A 44 -0.65 1.95 -11.60
N LEU A 45 0.51 1.77 -12.23
CA LEU A 45 0.64 1.65 -13.69
C LEU A 45 -0.16 2.74 -14.45
N PRO A 46 0.23 4.02 -14.32
CA PRO A 46 -0.47 5.10 -14.99
C PRO A 46 -0.39 4.94 -16.51
N LYS A 47 -1.55 4.99 -17.18
CA LYS A 47 -1.66 5.00 -18.63
C LYS A 47 -2.19 6.34 -19.10
N PHE A 48 -1.52 6.96 -20.06
CA PHE A 48 -1.95 8.20 -20.68
C PHE A 48 -2.99 7.93 -21.77
N TYR A 49 -4.04 8.75 -21.81
CA TYR A 49 -5.06 8.72 -22.86
C TYR A 49 -4.97 10.04 -23.63
N PRO A 50 -4.22 10.10 -24.76
CA PRO A 50 -3.92 11.36 -25.45
C PRO A 50 -5.16 12.14 -25.91
N ASP A 51 -6.20 11.43 -26.35
CA ASP A 51 -7.47 12.04 -26.80
C ASP A 51 -8.21 12.75 -25.66
N GLU A 52 -8.10 12.20 -24.45
CA GLU A 52 -8.73 12.74 -23.24
C GLU A 52 -7.80 13.67 -22.44
N LYS A 53 -6.50 13.66 -22.78
CA LYS A 53 -5.43 14.35 -22.04
C LYS A 53 -5.47 14.05 -20.54
N VAL A 54 -5.58 12.77 -20.19
CA VAL A 54 -5.69 12.31 -18.80
C VAL A 54 -4.92 11.01 -18.56
N TRP A 55 -4.44 10.84 -17.34
CA TRP A 55 -3.85 9.59 -16.86
C TRP A 55 -4.89 8.77 -16.10
N LYS A 56 -4.94 7.46 -16.35
CA LYS A 56 -5.81 6.54 -15.60
C LYS A 56 -5.00 5.35 -15.09
N GLU A 57 -5.39 4.83 -13.94
CA GLU A 57 -4.84 3.60 -13.39
C GLU A 57 -5.26 2.40 -14.25
N THR A 58 -4.29 1.53 -14.54
CA THR A 58 -4.52 0.29 -15.30
C THR A 58 -4.11 -0.96 -14.53
N ALA A 59 -3.53 -0.78 -13.35
CA ALA A 59 -3.20 -1.88 -12.46
C ALA A 59 -4.45 -2.66 -12.05
N THR A 60 -4.31 -3.98 -11.98
CA THR A 60 -5.34 -4.84 -11.39
C THR A 60 -5.26 -4.78 -9.87
N LYS A 61 -6.34 -5.16 -9.19
CA LYS A 61 -6.34 -5.25 -7.72
C LYS A 61 -5.25 -6.22 -7.24
N GLU A 62 -5.11 -7.35 -7.93
CA GLU A 62 -4.12 -8.38 -7.63
C GLU A 62 -2.70 -7.83 -7.76
N TYR A 63 -2.44 -6.96 -8.75
CA TYR A 63 -1.13 -6.31 -8.90
C TYR A 63 -0.88 -5.33 -7.75
N ILE A 64 -1.87 -4.49 -7.40
CA ILE A 64 -1.75 -3.53 -6.29
C ILE A 64 -1.50 -4.27 -4.97
N GLU A 65 -2.26 -5.33 -4.70
CA GLU A 65 -2.09 -6.19 -3.53
C GLU A 65 -0.71 -6.85 -3.50
N SER A 66 -0.16 -7.25 -4.65
CA SER A 66 1.19 -7.83 -4.74
C SER A 66 2.32 -6.84 -4.41
N LEU A 67 2.06 -5.53 -4.51
CA LEU A 67 3.01 -4.49 -4.13
C LEU A 67 2.92 -4.12 -2.65
N GLN A 68 1.87 -4.55 -1.95
CA GLN A 68 1.76 -4.29 -0.53
C GLN A 68 2.86 -5.04 0.22
N PRO A 69 3.47 -4.42 1.25
CA PRO A 69 4.39 -5.15 2.10
C PRO A 69 3.66 -6.36 2.69
N PRO A 70 4.36 -7.48 2.94
CA PRO A 70 3.77 -8.60 3.64
C PRO A 70 3.17 -8.09 4.96
N GLU A 71 2.08 -8.73 5.40
CA GLU A 71 1.47 -8.40 6.69
C GLU A 71 2.57 -8.38 7.76
N PRO A 72 2.64 -7.31 8.57
CA PRO A 72 3.65 -7.22 9.60
C PRO A 72 3.47 -8.40 10.56
N GLU A 73 4.57 -9.04 10.94
CA GLU A 73 4.53 -10.06 11.98
C GLU A 73 3.88 -9.47 13.25
N ALA A 74 3.15 -10.31 13.98
CA ALA A 74 2.53 -9.88 15.22
C ALA A 74 3.59 -9.31 16.16
N SER A 75 3.40 -8.06 16.59
CA SER A 75 4.35 -7.42 17.52
C SER A 75 4.52 -8.25 18.80
N GLU A 76 5.68 -8.11 19.46
CA GLU A 76 5.94 -8.75 20.75
C GLU A 76 4.84 -8.45 21.77
N ILE A 77 4.26 -7.24 21.74
CA ILE A 77 3.15 -6.83 22.60
C ILE A 77 1.88 -7.64 22.31
N GLU A 78 1.53 -7.84 21.03
CA GLU A 78 0.38 -8.65 20.64
C GLU A 78 0.57 -10.12 21.02
N LEU A 79 1.79 -10.64 20.90
CA LEU A 79 2.13 -11.98 21.35
C LEU A 79 2.00 -12.11 22.88
N LEU A 80 2.51 -11.14 23.64
CA LEU A 80 2.41 -11.08 25.09
C LEU A 80 0.95 -10.99 25.57
N LYS A 81 0.09 -10.21 24.90
CA LYS A 81 -1.35 -10.15 25.20
C LYS A 81 -2.00 -11.52 25.02
N LYS A 82 -1.72 -12.21 23.91
CA LYS A 82 -2.24 -13.56 23.65
C LYS A 82 -1.78 -14.56 24.71
N GLN A 83 -0.50 -14.53 25.06
CA GLN A 83 0.07 -15.38 26.12
C GLN A 83 -0.56 -15.09 27.48
N ASN A 84 -0.69 -13.82 27.88
CA ASN A 84 -1.32 -13.44 29.14
C ASN A 84 -2.80 -13.84 29.22
N ALA A 85 -3.54 -13.70 28.13
CA ALA A 85 -4.94 -14.15 28.07
C ALA A 85 -5.05 -15.67 28.26
N LEU A 86 -4.18 -16.43 27.60
CA LEU A 86 -4.12 -17.89 27.74
C LEU A 86 -3.76 -18.31 29.17
N LEU A 87 -2.72 -17.69 29.75
CA LEU A 87 -2.29 -17.96 31.12
C LEU A 87 -3.40 -17.61 32.13
N SER A 88 -4.03 -16.46 31.99
CA SER A 88 -5.14 -16.04 32.86
C SER A 88 -6.32 -17.02 32.79
N TYR A 89 -6.66 -17.49 31.59
CA TYR A 89 -7.70 -18.50 31.40
C TYR A 89 -7.36 -19.82 32.09
N GLN A 90 -6.13 -20.31 31.91
CA GLN A 90 -5.65 -21.53 32.57
C GLN A 90 -5.65 -21.40 34.10
N LEU A 91 -5.19 -20.26 34.62
CA LEU A 91 -5.22 -19.97 36.05
C LEU A 91 -6.65 -20.00 36.61
N ALA A 92 -7.59 -19.33 35.95
CA ALA A 92 -9.00 -19.33 36.39
C ALA A 92 -9.59 -20.74 36.39
N ARG A 93 -9.28 -21.56 35.38
CA ARG A 93 -9.71 -22.96 35.31
C ARG A 93 -9.13 -23.79 36.46
N LEU A 94 -7.83 -23.70 36.73
CA LEU A 94 -7.17 -24.41 37.81
C LEU A 94 -7.71 -23.99 39.19
N GLN A 95 -7.95 -22.69 39.39
CA GLN A 95 -8.55 -22.19 40.62
C GLN A 95 -9.95 -22.78 40.86
N LYS A 96 -10.77 -22.87 39.80
CA LYS A 96 -12.08 -23.51 39.87
C LYS A 96 -11.97 -24.99 40.24
N GLU A 97 -11.04 -25.72 39.63
CA GLU A 97 -10.81 -27.14 39.89
C GLU A 97 -10.33 -27.40 41.32
N VAL A 98 -9.37 -26.61 41.81
CA VAL A 98 -8.90 -26.65 43.20
C VAL A 98 -10.04 -26.34 44.18
N ALA A 99 -10.89 -25.37 43.87
CA ALA A 99 -12.06 -25.05 44.70
C ALA A 99 -13.06 -26.21 44.78
N SER A 100 -13.34 -26.89 43.66
CA SER A 100 -14.20 -28.08 43.67
C SER A 100 -13.60 -29.23 44.50
N LEU A 101 -12.30 -29.48 44.38
CA LEU A 101 -11.63 -30.55 45.14
C LEU A 101 -11.59 -30.27 46.66
N LYS A 102 -11.49 -29.00 47.06
CA LYS A 102 -11.57 -28.60 48.48
C LYS A 102 -12.99 -28.66 49.05
N GLY A 103 -14.00 -28.46 48.21
CA GLY A 103 -15.41 -28.54 48.59
C GLY A 103 -15.88 -29.97 48.90
N ASP A 104 -15.38 -30.97 48.17
CA ASP A 104 -15.74 -32.39 48.35
C ASP A 104 -15.08 -33.07 49.56
N GLY A 105 -14.09 -32.44 50.20
CA GLY A 105 -13.41 -32.98 51.40
C GLY A 105 -14.11 -32.68 52.72
N SER A 106 -15.25 -31.98 52.70
CA SER A 106 -16.03 -31.59 53.88
C SER A 106 -17.39 -32.30 53.89
N SER A 107 -17.40 -33.62 54.14
CA SER A 107 -18.62 -34.38 54.44
C SER A 107 -18.31 -35.50 55.42
#